data_AF-A0A1H6YP91-F1
#
_entry.id   AF-A0A1H6YP91-F1
#
_cell.length_a   1.000
_cell.length_b   1.000
_cell.length_c   1.000
_cell.angle_alpha   90.00
_cell.angle_beta   90.00
_cell.angle_gamma   90.00
#
_symmetry.space_group_name_H-M   'P 1'
#
loop_
_entity.id
_entity.type
_entity.pdbx_description
1 polymer ?
#
loop_
_entity_poly.entity_id
_entity_poly.type
_entity_poly.pdbx_seq_one_letter_code
_entity_poly.pdbx_strand_id
1 'polypeptide(L)'
;MPRMSIARYRNISNNIDCYTVDNSYSDFDRNSFTCVSCNVKIEFSREPKNSTLGPFFKNWKNISHLDSCKITSIVNNYLQRMGIEEKDIPESIANILSMIIPYAKRLNDVKRNYTEREMFIKLLSSKVTKRFLKSIKDLSPNEVNLFEILTEDNQLVRLKDLVLKQDEIIEKLNQTQMSFVCILEGKINDIQEVTGGSIRLNLTISKWYNRTKPFHLFIPKSYVNKNEKSIKKVLNKKFFCYAVAEKSGDFFKMDLYSIEHQLLFLD
;
A
#
# COMPACT_ATOMS: atom_id res chain seq x y z
N MET A 1 -1.14 4.26 -20.75
CA MET A 1 -2.49 4.62 -20.26
C MET A 1 -2.47 4.77 -18.75
N PRO A 2 -3.19 5.76 -18.18
CA PRO A 2 -3.33 5.89 -16.74
C PRO A 2 -3.99 4.65 -16.14
N ARG A 3 -3.28 4.00 -15.22
CA ARG A 3 -3.81 2.90 -14.42
C ARG A 3 -4.33 3.46 -13.11
N MET A 4 -5.45 2.92 -12.65
CA MET A 4 -6.15 3.39 -11.47
C MET A 4 -6.56 2.20 -10.63
N SER A 5 -6.54 2.39 -9.33
CA SER A 5 -6.84 1.33 -8.38
C SER A 5 -8.26 1.47 -7.79
N ILE A 6 -8.95 2.57 -8.11
CA ILE A 6 -10.31 2.91 -7.69
C ILE A 6 -11.15 3.48 -8.84
N ALA A 7 -12.46 3.35 -8.70
CA ALA A 7 -13.47 3.88 -9.62
C ALA A 7 -14.69 4.39 -8.84
N ARG A 8 -15.50 5.23 -9.49
CA ARG A 8 -16.91 5.43 -9.11
C ARG A 8 -17.75 4.35 -9.79
N TYR A 9 -18.73 3.81 -9.07
CA TYR A 9 -19.67 2.84 -9.61
C TYR A 9 -21.09 3.22 -9.21
N ARG A 10 -22.05 3.00 -10.11
CA ARG A 10 -23.46 3.37 -9.90
C ARG A 10 -23.97 2.83 -8.57
N ASN A 11 -24.73 3.64 -7.85
CA ASN A 11 -25.38 3.28 -6.58
C ASN A 11 -24.43 2.91 -5.42
N ILE A 12 -23.13 3.17 -5.55
CA ILE A 12 -22.18 3.11 -4.43
C ILE A 12 -21.78 4.55 -4.10
N SER A 13 -22.03 4.96 -2.86
CA SER A 13 -21.70 6.31 -2.37
C SER A 13 -20.19 6.53 -2.25
N ASN A 14 -19.44 5.48 -1.94
CA ASN A 14 -17.99 5.49 -1.83
C ASN A 14 -17.31 5.02 -3.13
N ASN A 15 -16.03 5.35 -3.29
CA ASN A 15 -15.23 4.78 -4.38
C ASN A 15 -15.15 3.26 -4.21
N ILE A 16 -15.27 2.53 -5.32
CA ILE A 16 -15.03 1.09 -5.36
C ILE A 16 -13.59 0.82 -5.78
N ASP A 17 -12.95 -0.13 -5.12
CA ASP A 17 -11.60 -0.54 -5.46
C ASP A 17 -11.55 -1.77 -6.39
N CYS A 18 -10.47 -1.89 -7.16
CA CYS A 18 -10.32 -2.91 -8.19
C CYS A 18 -10.29 -4.35 -7.65
N TYR A 19 -9.90 -4.57 -6.38
CA TYR A 19 -9.89 -5.91 -5.78
C TYR A 19 -11.28 -6.33 -5.34
N THR A 20 -12.09 -5.40 -4.83
CA THR A 20 -13.51 -5.63 -4.57
C THR A 20 -14.22 -6.05 -5.86
N VAL A 21 -13.94 -5.38 -6.98
CA VAL A 21 -14.50 -5.77 -8.29
C VAL A 21 -13.98 -7.13 -8.75
N ASP A 22 -12.68 -7.44 -8.59
CA ASP A 22 -12.15 -8.74 -9.03
C ASP A 22 -12.74 -9.93 -8.26
N ASN A 23 -12.94 -9.76 -6.94
CA ASN A 23 -13.48 -10.79 -6.06
C ASN A 23 -14.97 -11.08 -6.34
N SER A 24 -15.73 -10.07 -6.78
CA SER A 24 -17.17 -10.14 -7.03
C SER A 24 -17.50 -9.77 -8.48
N TYR A 25 -16.67 -10.18 -9.43
CA TYR A 25 -16.72 -9.70 -10.82
C TYR A 25 -18.07 -9.89 -11.53
N SER A 26 -18.82 -10.94 -11.18
CA SER A 26 -20.17 -11.20 -11.70
C SER A 26 -21.19 -10.15 -11.31
N ASP A 27 -20.95 -9.44 -10.21
CA ASP A 27 -21.94 -8.59 -9.55
C ASP A 27 -21.90 -7.14 -10.09
N PHE A 28 -20.91 -6.84 -10.94
CA PHE A 28 -20.67 -5.52 -11.48
C PHE A 28 -21.00 -5.41 -12.97
N ASP A 29 -21.74 -4.37 -13.34
CA ASP A 29 -21.89 -3.94 -14.73
C ASP A 29 -20.64 -3.19 -15.18
N ARG A 30 -19.89 -3.83 -16.07
CA ARG A 30 -18.61 -3.34 -16.59
C ARG A 30 -18.72 -1.98 -17.27
N ASN A 31 -19.90 -1.59 -17.75
CA ASN A 31 -20.11 -0.30 -18.39
C ASN A 31 -20.34 0.86 -17.42
N SER A 32 -20.47 0.59 -16.12
CA SER A 32 -20.89 1.56 -15.12
C SER A 32 -19.73 2.19 -14.33
N PHE A 33 -18.48 1.86 -14.66
CA PHE A 33 -17.31 2.44 -13.99
C PHE A 33 -16.94 3.79 -14.59
N THR A 34 -16.70 4.77 -13.71
CA THR A 34 -16.23 6.11 -14.08
C THR A 34 -15.05 6.55 -13.24
N CYS A 35 -14.22 7.43 -13.80
CA CYS A 35 -13.08 8.02 -13.11
C CYS A 35 -13.53 8.81 -11.89
N VAL A 36 -12.89 8.56 -10.74
CA VAL A 36 -13.14 9.28 -9.48
C VAL A 36 -12.85 10.79 -9.56
N SER A 37 -12.02 11.22 -10.52
CA SER A 37 -11.62 12.63 -10.67
C SER A 37 -12.43 13.37 -11.73
N CYS A 38 -12.66 12.77 -12.91
CA CYS A 38 -13.23 13.48 -14.06
C CYS A 38 -14.50 12.84 -14.64
N ASN A 39 -15.06 11.82 -13.98
CA ASN A 39 -16.29 11.10 -14.37
C ASN A 39 -16.28 10.44 -15.77
N VAL A 40 -15.15 10.48 -16.47
CA VAL A 40 -14.98 9.77 -17.75
C VAL A 40 -15.16 8.27 -17.55
N LYS A 41 -15.75 7.60 -18.54
CA LYS A 41 -15.93 6.14 -18.55
C LYS A 41 -14.58 5.43 -18.54
N ILE A 42 -14.46 4.42 -17.67
CA ILE A 42 -13.25 3.62 -17.50
C ILE A 42 -13.59 2.12 -17.55
N GLU A 43 -12.62 1.31 -17.95
CA GLU A 43 -12.73 -0.14 -18.05
C GLU A 43 -12.03 -0.81 -16.87
N PHE A 44 -12.68 -1.81 -16.28
CA PHE A 44 -12.03 -2.72 -15.33
C PHE A 44 -11.26 -3.82 -16.08
N SER A 45 -9.97 -3.94 -15.80
CA SER A 45 -9.08 -4.95 -16.38
C SER A 45 -8.79 -6.04 -15.35
N ARG A 46 -9.25 -7.26 -15.65
CA ARG A 46 -8.78 -8.46 -14.93
C ARG A 46 -7.45 -8.86 -15.50
N GLU A 47 -6.43 -8.83 -14.68
CA GLU A 47 -5.14 -9.38 -15.05
C GLU A 47 -5.15 -10.91 -14.84
N PRO A 48 -4.48 -11.68 -15.71
CA PRO A 48 -4.31 -13.12 -15.51
C PRO A 48 -3.80 -13.42 -14.10
N LYS A 49 -4.16 -14.58 -13.52
CA LYS A 49 -3.67 -14.97 -12.18
C LYS A 49 -2.14 -14.98 -12.04
N ASN A 50 -1.43 -15.11 -13.16
CA ASN A 50 0.03 -15.11 -13.23
C ASN A 50 0.62 -13.73 -13.57
N SER A 51 -0.22 -12.76 -13.92
CA SER A 51 0.21 -11.40 -14.17
C SER A 51 0.66 -10.77 -12.86
N THR A 52 1.78 -10.07 -12.94
CA THR A 52 2.30 -9.32 -11.82
C THR A 52 1.39 -8.13 -11.52
N LEU A 53 0.65 -7.60 -12.51
CA LEU A 53 -0.04 -6.31 -12.45
C LEU A 53 -1.17 -6.21 -11.42
N GLY A 54 -1.87 -7.32 -11.14
CA GLY A 54 -3.09 -7.30 -10.32
C GLY A 54 -4.26 -6.59 -11.03
N PRO A 55 -5.48 -6.64 -10.48
CA PRO A 55 -6.62 -5.95 -11.09
C PRO A 55 -6.44 -4.43 -11.05
N PHE A 56 -6.87 -3.73 -12.11
CA PHE A 56 -6.85 -2.26 -12.17
C PHE A 56 -7.94 -1.73 -13.10
N PHE A 57 -8.25 -0.45 -12.98
CA PHE A 57 -9.02 0.29 -13.97
C PHE A 57 -8.10 1.02 -14.94
N LYS A 58 -8.52 1.11 -16.19
CA LYS A 58 -7.85 1.82 -17.28
C LYS A 58 -8.87 2.61 -18.08
N ASN A 59 -8.42 3.49 -18.95
CA ASN A 59 -9.31 4.21 -19.85
C ASN A 59 -10.16 3.23 -20.67
N TRP A 60 -11.42 3.59 -20.90
CA TRP A 60 -12.24 2.89 -21.88
C TRP A 60 -11.66 3.08 -23.29
N LYS A 61 -11.86 2.10 -24.18
CA LYS A 61 -11.35 2.17 -25.55
C LYS A 61 -11.80 3.46 -26.25
N ASN A 62 -10.84 4.20 -26.81
CA ASN A 62 -11.03 5.48 -27.51
C ASN A 62 -11.62 6.61 -26.65
N ILE A 63 -11.58 6.50 -25.32
CA ILE A 63 -12.03 7.55 -24.41
C ILE A 63 -10.84 8.00 -23.57
N SER A 64 -10.45 9.27 -23.74
CA SER A 64 -9.41 9.89 -22.93
C SER A 64 -9.99 10.60 -21.72
N HIS A 65 -9.19 10.68 -20.65
CA HIS A 65 -9.52 11.54 -19.52
C HIS A 65 -9.49 13.02 -19.94
N LEU A 66 -10.21 13.86 -19.18
CA LEU A 66 -10.11 15.31 -19.30
C LEU A 66 -8.73 15.80 -18.84
N ASP A 67 -8.23 16.90 -19.39
CA ASP A 67 -6.93 17.50 -19.00
C ASP A 67 -6.88 17.89 -17.51
N SER A 68 -8.05 18.22 -16.94
CA SER A 68 -8.21 18.52 -15.51
C SER A 68 -8.26 17.30 -14.59
N CYS A 69 -8.13 16.08 -15.14
CA CYS A 69 -8.15 14.86 -14.34
C CYS A 69 -6.89 14.75 -13.47
N LYS A 70 -7.05 14.63 -12.15
CA LYS A 70 -5.93 14.45 -11.20
C LYS A 70 -5.00 13.32 -11.58
N ILE A 71 -5.55 12.22 -12.10
CA ILE A 71 -4.80 11.02 -12.47
C ILE A 71 -3.92 11.31 -13.67
N THR A 72 -4.47 12.00 -14.68
CA THR A 72 -3.70 12.50 -15.82
C THR A 72 -2.64 13.49 -15.37
N SER A 73 -2.96 14.39 -14.45
CA SER A 73 -2.00 15.35 -13.90
C SER A 73 -0.83 14.67 -13.20
N ILE A 74 -1.05 13.63 -12.40
CA ILE A 74 0.04 12.85 -11.75
C ILE A 74 0.99 12.29 -12.82
N VAL A 75 0.43 11.61 -13.83
CA VAL A 75 1.23 10.98 -14.89
C VAL A 75 1.99 12.04 -15.69
N ASN A 76 1.32 13.09 -16.14
CA ASN A 76 1.94 14.15 -16.93
C ASN A 76 3.02 14.91 -16.15
N ASN A 77 2.79 15.19 -14.86
CA ASN A 77 3.80 15.83 -14.00
C ASN A 77 5.05 14.95 -13.87
N TYR A 78 4.87 13.63 -13.76
CA TYR A 78 5.99 12.69 -13.74
C TYR A 78 6.74 12.69 -15.07
N LEU A 79 6.03 12.55 -16.19
CA LEU A 79 6.62 12.57 -17.54
C LEU A 79 7.44 13.85 -17.79
N GLN A 80 6.86 15.00 -17.46
CA GLN A 80 7.51 16.30 -17.62
C GLN A 80 8.78 16.43 -16.77
N ARG A 81 8.73 15.98 -15.51
CA ARG A 81 9.87 16.06 -14.59
C ARG A 81 11.00 15.11 -14.97
N MET A 82 10.66 13.95 -15.51
CA MET A 82 11.64 12.94 -15.92
C MET A 82 12.12 13.12 -17.36
N GLY A 83 11.45 13.97 -18.15
CA GLY A 83 11.80 14.21 -19.54
C GLY A 83 11.59 12.97 -20.44
N ILE A 84 10.54 12.19 -20.17
CA ILE A 84 10.23 10.95 -20.90
C ILE A 84 8.81 10.97 -21.48
N GLU A 85 8.53 10.08 -22.44
CA GLU A 85 7.20 9.88 -23.00
C GLU A 85 6.41 8.79 -22.25
N GLU A 86 5.09 8.75 -22.43
CA GLU A 86 4.20 7.78 -21.75
C GLU A 86 4.58 6.31 -22.02
N LYS A 87 5.10 6.02 -23.21
CA LYS A 87 5.56 4.67 -23.60
C LYS A 87 6.82 4.22 -22.86
N ASP A 88 7.57 5.17 -22.30
CA ASP A 88 8.85 4.96 -21.63
C ASP A 88 8.73 4.95 -20.11
N ILE A 89 7.51 4.98 -19.56
CA ILE A 89 7.27 4.88 -18.12
C ILE A 89 7.85 3.56 -17.59
N PRO A 90 8.78 3.61 -16.61
CA PRO A 90 9.34 2.41 -16.00
C PRO A 90 8.26 1.51 -15.37
N GLU A 91 8.48 0.20 -15.40
CA GLU A 91 7.54 -0.77 -14.81
C GLU A 91 7.32 -0.51 -13.32
N SER A 92 8.35 -0.08 -12.59
CA SER A 92 8.26 0.30 -11.17
C SER A 92 7.21 1.39 -10.94
N ILE A 93 7.22 2.44 -11.75
CA ILE A 93 6.25 3.54 -11.70
C ILE A 93 4.86 3.07 -12.08
N ALA A 94 4.76 2.28 -13.15
CA ALA A 94 3.48 1.73 -13.58
C ALA A 94 2.84 0.82 -12.51
N ASN A 95 3.66 0.07 -11.76
CA ASN A 95 3.24 -0.75 -10.62
C ASN A 95 2.77 0.10 -9.45
N ILE A 96 3.49 1.18 -9.12
CA ILE A 96 3.12 2.13 -8.05
C ILE A 96 1.78 2.79 -8.36
N LEU A 97 1.57 3.25 -9.60
CA LEU A 97 0.30 3.85 -10.04
C LEU A 97 -0.88 2.87 -9.96
N SER A 98 -0.64 1.58 -10.15
CA SER A 98 -1.68 0.55 -10.07
C SER A 98 -2.02 0.11 -8.63
N MET A 99 -1.21 0.49 -7.64
CA MET A 99 -1.41 0.05 -6.25
C MET A 99 -2.57 0.83 -5.60
N ILE A 100 -3.37 0.14 -4.79
CA ILE A 100 -4.28 0.81 -3.84
C ILE A 100 -3.49 1.15 -2.59
N ILE A 101 -3.48 2.43 -2.23
CA ILE A 101 -2.98 2.86 -0.92
C ILE A 101 -4.19 3.26 -0.07
N PRO A 102 -4.55 2.45 0.94
CA PRO A 102 -5.64 2.78 1.81
C PRO A 102 -5.29 3.94 2.73
N TYR A 103 -6.24 4.85 2.94
CA TYR A 103 -6.03 6.03 3.79
C TYR A 103 -6.55 5.79 5.22
N ALA A 104 -5.99 6.52 6.18
CA ALA A 104 -6.27 6.39 7.60
C ALA A 104 -7.77 6.35 7.96
N LYS A 105 -8.56 7.20 7.30
CA LYS A 105 -10.00 7.32 7.55
C LYS A 105 -10.77 6.04 7.21
N ARG A 106 -10.51 5.43 6.05
CA ARG A 106 -11.18 4.18 5.63
C ARG A 106 -10.68 2.98 6.43
N LEU A 107 -9.42 2.96 6.90
CA LEU A 107 -8.95 1.90 7.80
C LEU A 107 -9.75 1.87 9.13
N ASN A 108 -10.21 3.01 9.62
CA ASN A 108 -11.07 3.06 10.80
C ASN A 108 -12.47 2.50 10.53
N ASP A 109 -13.00 2.71 9.32
CA ASP A 109 -14.27 2.10 8.89
C ASP A 109 -14.10 0.58 8.71
N VAL A 110 -12.99 0.15 8.10
CA VAL A 110 -12.60 -1.26 7.96
C VAL A 110 -12.48 -1.95 9.32
N LYS A 111 -11.97 -1.28 10.36
CA LYS A 111 -11.93 -1.83 11.73
C LYS A 111 -13.33 -2.20 12.25
N ARG A 112 -14.38 -1.56 11.76
CA ARG A 112 -15.78 -1.83 12.12
C ARG A 112 -16.42 -2.91 11.24
N ASN A 113 -15.90 -3.17 10.04
CA ASN A 113 -16.43 -4.14 9.09
C ASN A 113 -15.50 -5.36 8.90
N TYR A 114 -15.95 -6.52 9.36
CA TYR A 114 -15.17 -7.77 9.31
C TYR A 114 -14.77 -8.19 7.89
N THR A 115 -15.70 -8.11 6.93
CA THR A 115 -15.47 -8.55 5.54
C THR A 115 -14.43 -7.67 4.85
N GLU A 116 -14.52 -6.36 5.02
CA GLU A 116 -13.54 -5.42 4.46
C GLU A 116 -12.16 -5.61 5.09
N ARG A 117 -12.11 -5.94 6.39
CA ARG A 117 -10.85 -6.24 7.08
C ARG A 117 -10.16 -7.46 6.50
N GLU A 118 -10.89 -8.53 6.24
CA GLU A 118 -10.32 -9.73 5.62
C GLU A 118 -9.81 -9.46 4.20
N MET A 119 -10.54 -8.70 3.40
CA MET A 119 -10.10 -8.31 2.05
C MET A 119 -8.80 -7.49 2.12
N PHE A 120 -8.71 -6.56 3.06
CA PHE A 120 -7.52 -5.75 3.25
C PHE A 120 -6.31 -6.58 3.72
N ILE A 121 -6.52 -7.52 4.64
CA ILE A 121 -5.47 -8.47 5.07
C ILE A 121 -4.99 -9.33 3.90
N LYS A 122 -5.91 -9.79 3.03
CA LYS A 122 -5.56 -10.52 1.80
C LYS A 122 -4.69 -9.68 0.87
N LEU A 123 -5.00 -8.39 0.69
CA LEU A 123 -4.16 -7.47 -0.10
C LEU A 123 -2.74 -7.36 0.50
N LEU A 124 -2.63 -7.09 1.80
CA LEU A 124 -1.34 -6.97 2.49
C LEU A 124 -0.50 -8.26 2.38
N SER A 125 -1.15 -9.41 2.46
CA SER A 125 -0.49 -10.73 2.38
C SER A 125 -0.33 -11.28 0.95
N SER A 126 -0.49 -10.44 -0.09
CA SER A 126 -0.40 -10.85 -1.49
C SER A 126 0.91 -10.45 -2.18
N LYS A 127 1.20 -11.11 -3.31
CA LYS A 127 2.33 -10.77 -4.21
C LYS A 127 2.32 -9.31 -4.69
N VAL A 128 1.15 -8.67 -4.74
CA VAL A 128 1.01 -7.26 -5.13
C VAL A 128 1.75 -6.38 -4.13
N THR A 129 1.57 -6.60 -2.83
CA THR A 129 2.30 -5.85 -1.79
C THR A 129 3.81 -6.01 -1.92
N LYS A 130 4.29 -7.24 -2.18
CA LYS A 130 5.72 -7.49 -2.39
C LYS A 130 6.28 -6.72 -3.58
N ARG A 131 5.55 -6.74 -4.69
CA ARG A 131 5.93 -6.04 -5.90
C ARG A 131 5.88 -4.53 -5.72
N PHE A 132 4.87 -4.01 -5.04
CA PHE A 132 4.80 -2.60 -4.69
C PHE A 132 6.07 -2.18 -3.94
N LEU A 133 6.44 -2.91 -2.88
CA LEU A 133 7.68 -2.67 -2.14
C LEU A 133 8.93 -2.75 -3.03
N LYS A 134 9.02 -3.72 -3.95
CA LYS A 134 10.14 -3.81 -4.90
C LYS A 134 10.20 -2.59 -5.80
N SER A 135 9.07 -2.19 -6.36
CA SER A 135 8.97 -0.99 -7.20
C SER A 135 9.40 0.27 -6.46
N ILE A 136 9.10 0.40 -5.16
CA ILE A 136 9.62 1.49 -4.32
C ILE A 136 11.15 1.41 -4.15
N LYS A 137 11.70 0.21 -3.88
CA LYS A 137 13.15 0.00 -3.75
C LYS A 137 13.91 0.36 -5.03
N ASP A 138 13.29 0.11 -6.19
CA ASP A 138 13.91 0.33 -7.50
C ASP A 138 13.88 1.81 -7.96
N LEU A 139 13.19 2.69 -7.23
CA LEU A 139 13.18 4.12 -7.52
C LEU A 139 14.44 4.83 -7.01
N SER A 140 14.90 5.82 -7.79
CA SER A 140 15.91 6.77 -7.31
C SER A 140 15.36 7.66 -6.18
N PRO A 141 16.23 8.23 -5.32
CA PRO A 141 15.79 9.17 -4.29
C PRO A 141 15.02 10.38 -4.84
N ASN A 142 15.35 10.84 -6.05
CA ASN A 142 14.63 11.93 -6.70
C ASN A 142 13.21 11.51 -7.10
N GLU A 143 13.04 10.32 -7.66
CA GLU A 143 11.71 9.80 -8.00
C GLU A 143 10.85 9.63 -6.75
N VAL A 144 11.40 9.06 -5.66
CA VAL A 144 10.66 8.92 -4.38
C VAL A 144 10.20 10.27 -3.83
N ASN A 145 11.02 11.32 -3.98
CA ASN A 145 10.70 12.65 -3.48
C ASN A 145 9.65 13.39 -4.32
N LEU A 146 9.61 13.13 -5.63
CA LEU A 146 8.77 13.88 -6.58
C LEU A 146 7.44 13.20 -6.86
N PHE A 147 7.36 11.87 -6.71
CA PHE A 147 6.20 11.09 -7.13
C PHE A 147 5.03 11.23 -6.15
N GLU A 148 3.86 11.56 -6.71
CA GLU A 148 2.59 11.61 -6.00
C GLU A 148 1.72 10.44 -6.43
N ILE A 149 0.95 9.92 -5.48
CA ILE A 149 -0.01 8.85 -5.70
C ILE A 149 -1.39 9.30 -5.25
N LEU A 150 -2.41 8.74 -5.88
CA LEU A 150 -3.79 8.93 -5.47
C LEU A 150 -4.20 7.80 -4.52
N THR A 151 -4.65 8.15 -3.32
CA THR A 151 -5.19 7.21 -2.34
C THR A 151 -6.64 6.85 -2.68
N GLU A 152 -7.17 5.83 -2.00
CA GLU A 152 -8.54 5.36 -2.20
C GLU A 152 -9.63 6.43 -1.96
N ASP A 153 -9.35 7.41 -1.10
CA ASP A 153 -10.22 8.55 -0.77
C ASP A 153 -9.93 9.80 -1.62
N ASN A 154 -9.24 9.62 -2.75
CA ASN A 154 -8.96 10.67 -3.74
C ASN A 154 -8.05 11.81 -3.20
N GLN A 155 -7.23 11.51 -2.18
CA GLN A 155 -6.19 12.39 -1.69
C GLN A 155 -4.87 12.13 -2.42
N LEU A 156 -4.09 13.19 -2.64
CA LEU A 156 -2.75 13.08 -3.17
C LEU A 156 -1.77 12.94 -2.01
N VAL A 157 -0.92 11.92 -2.07
CA VAL A 157 0.13 11.69 -1.08
C VAL A 157 1.45 11.52 -1.81
N ARG A 158 2.52 12.12 -1.29
CA ARG A 158 3.86 11.92 -1.86
C ARG A 158 4.43 10.60 -1.38
N LEU A 159 5.15 9.93 -2.26
CA LEU A 159 5.74 8.63 -1.96
C LEU A 159 6.73 8.68 -0.79
N LYS A 160 7.54 9.75 -0.71
CA LYS A 160 8.42 10.00 0.44
C LYS A 160 7.69 10.07 1.79
N ASP A 161 6.44 10.52 1.82
CA ASP A 161 5.67 10.68 3.07
C ASP A 161 5.08 9.33 3.55
N LEU A 162 5.25 8.27 2.74
CA LEU A 162 4.87 6.90 3.09
C LEU A 162 6.06 6.09 3.61
N VAL A 163 7.30 6.40 3.21
CA VAL A 163 8.49 5.68 3.66
C VAL A 163 9.00 6.37 4.93
N LEU A 164 8.70 5.78 6.08
CA LEU A 164 8.91 6.38 7.39
C LEU A 164 9.77 5.50 8.29
N LYS A 165 10.46 6.14 9.23
CA LYS A 165 11.16 5.50 10.34
C LYS A 165 10.27 5.43 11.58
N GLN A 166 10.73 4.69 12.58
CA GLN A 166 9.98 4.43 13.82
C GLN A 166 9.50 5.72 14.51
N ASP A 167 10.39 6.69 14.70
CA ASP A 167 10.04 7.91 15.43
C ASP A 167 9.04 8.78 14.67
N GLU A 168 9.16 8.86 13.33
CA GLU A 168 8.23 9.59 12.45
C GLU A 168 6.83 8.98 12.49
N ILE A 169 6.75 7.64 12.48
CA ILE A 169 5.48 6.92 12.62
C ILE A 169 4.84 7.20 13.98
N ILE A 170 5.64 7.10 15.05
CA ILE A 170 5.16 7.33 16.42
C ILE A 170 4.67 8.77 16.60
N GLU A 171 5.42 9.75 16.09
CA GLU A 171 5.02 11.15 16.12
C GLU A 171 3.68 11.35 15.41
N LYS A 172 3.54 10.84 14.17
CA LYS A 172 2.31 10.94 13.39
C LYS A 172 1.11 10.25 14.05
N LEU A 173 1.32 9.08 14.67
CA LEU A 173 0.28 8.39 15.44
C LEU A 173 -0.16 9.20 16.66
N ASN A 174 0.77 9.85 17.36
CA ASN A 174 0.44 10.69 18.52
C ASN A 174 -0.21 12.02 18.13
N GLN A 175 0.12 12.59 16.97
CA GLN A 175 -0.49 13.82 16.48
C GLN A 175 -1.92 13.58 15.98
N THR A 176 -2.13 12.53 15.18
CA THR A 176 -3.43 12.28 14.54
C THR A 176 -4.37 11.44 15.39
N GLN A 177 -3.84 10.65 16.33
CA GLN A 177 -4.57 9.61 17.06
C GLN A 177 -5.28 8.60 16.14
N MET A 178 -4.81 8.46 14.89
CA MET A 178 -5.41 7.60 13.88
C MET A 178 -4.39 6.61 13.33
N SER A 179 -4.83 5.36 13.15
CA SER A 179 -4.05 4.36 12.39
C SER A 179 -3.92 4.77 10.93
N PHE A 180 -2.78 4.47 10.30
CA PHE A 180 -2.56 4.78 8.89
C PHE A 180 -1.65 3.74 8.22
N VAL A 181 -1.73 3.64 6.89
CA VAL A 181 -0.84 2.80 6.10
C VAL A 181 0.46 3.55 5.81
N CYS A 182 1.57 2.87 6.00
CA CYS A 182 2.88 3.37 5.55
C CYS A 182 3.84 2.22 5.27
N ILE A 183 5.01 2.58 4.77
CA ILE A 183 6.18 1.72 4.60
C ILE A 183 7.15 2.04 5.72
N LEU A 184 7.31 1.14 6.68
CA LEU A 184 8.32 1.26 7.71
C LEU A 184 9.69 0.81 7.17
N GLU A 185 10.68 1.69 7.24
CA GLU A 185 12.09 1.33 7.08
C GLU A 185 12.71 1.00 8.45
N GLY A 186 13.17 -0.24 8.62
CA GLY A 186 13.68 -0.71 9.89
C GLY A 186 14.75 -1.78 9.80
N LYS A 187 15.22 -2.22 10.97
CA LYS A 187 16.06 -3.41 11.15
C LYS A 187 15.52 -4.18 12.35
N ILE A 188 15.36 -5.50 12.23
CA ILE A 188 14.92 -6.35 13.34
C ILE A 188 16.15 -6.78 14.13
N ASN A 189 16.13 -6.54 15.44
CA ASN A 189 17.21 -6.93 16.35
C ASN A 189 16.92 -8.26 17.05
N ASP A 190 15.68 -8.47 17.44
CA ASP A 190 15.29 -9.54 18.35
C ASP A 190 13.87 -10.05 18.04
N ILE A 191 13.59 -11.30 18.40
CA ILE A 191 12.32 -11.98 18.18
C ILE A 191 11.88 -12.60 19.50
N GLN A 192 10.67 -12.29 19.94
CA GLN A 192 10.11 -12.75 21.20
C GLN A 192 8.73 -13.35 20.97
N GLU A 193 8.50 -14.53 21.53
CA GLU A 193 7.15 -15.05 21.67
C GLU A 193 6.44 -14.34 22.83
N VAL A 194 5.21 -13.90 22.59
CA VAL A 194 4.39 -13.17 23.57
C VAL A 194 3.28 -14.08 24.07
N THR A 195 2.91 -13.93 25.34
CA THR A 195 1.78 -14.62 25.96
C THR A 195 0.56 -14.60 25.04
N GLY A 196 0.03 -15.79 24.74
CA GLY A 196 -1.04 -15.97 23.74
C GLY A 196 -0.56 -16.50 22.38
N GLY A 197 0.74 -16.75 22.21
CA GLY A 197 1.31 -17.43 21.02
C GLY A 197 1.46 -16.52 19.79
N SER A 198 1.46 -15.20 19.99
CA SER A 198 1.85 -14.25 18.93
C SER A 198 3.35 -14.00 19.00
N ILE A 199 3.96 -13.57 17.89
CA ILE A 199 5.39 -13.28 17.85
C ILE A 199 5.61 -11.78 17.67
N ARG A 200 6.46 -11.21 18.53
CA ARG A 200 6.91 -9.82 18.46
C ARG A 200 8.30 -9.77 17.86
N LEU A 201 8.47 -9.03 16.77
CA LEU A 201 9.76 -8.71 16.17
C LEU A 201 10.15 -7.31 16.65
N ASN A 202 11.19 -7.24 17.47
CA ASN A 202 11.69 -6.02 18.05
C ASN A 202 12.66 -5.33 17.10
N LEU A 203 12.40 -4.06 16.83
CA LEU A 203 13.24 -3.26 15.94
C LEU A 203 14.46 -2.70 16.68
N THR A 204 15.54 -2.48 15.94
CA THR A 204 16.76 -1.86 16.47
C THR A 204 16.48 -0.42 16.89
N ILE A 205 16.72 -0.10 18.17
CA ILE A 205 16.65 1.25 18.72
C ILE A 205 18.04 1.89 18.61
N SER A 206 18.13 3.05 17.97
CA SER A 206 19.35 3.85 17.86
C SER A 206 19.04 5.33 17.64
N LYS A 207 19.64 6.20 18.47
CA LYS A 207 19.54 7.66 18.34
C LYS A 207 20.06 8.18 17.00
N TRP A 208 21.13 7.57 16.47
CA TRP A 208 21.78 8.00 15.23
C TRP A 208 20.92 7.84 13.98
N TYR A 209 19.84 7.06 14.04
CA TYR A 209 19.00 6.74 12.89
C TYR A 209 17.54 7.16 13.06
N ASN A 210 17.22 8.04 14.01
CA ASN A 210 15.84 8.42 14.38
C ASN A 210 14.96 7.20 14.72
N ARG A 211 15.53 6.33 15.56
CA ARG A 211 14.89 5.11 16.07
C ARG A 211 15.01 5.10 17.59
N THR A 212 14.49 6.12 18.25
CA THR A 212 14.69 6.33 19.70
C THR A 212 13.63 5.64 20.55
N LYS A 213 12.47 5.32 19.97
CA LYS A 213 11.35 4.73 20.70
C LYS A 213 11.05 3.29 20.24
N PRO A 214 10.57 2.43 21.15
CA PRO A 214 10.18 1.08 20.78
C PRO A 214 8.99 1.10 19.82
N PHE A 215 9.15 0.38 18.72
CA PHE A 215 8.10 0.11 17.74
C PHE A 215 8.22 -1.36 17.34
N HIS A 216 7.10 -2.06 17.24
CA HIS A 216 7.11 -3.51 17.12
C HIS A 216 6.42 -3.96 15.84
N LEU A 217 6.97 -4.97 15.18
CA LEU A 217 6.22 -5.74 14.19
C LEU A 217 5.65 -6.97 14.89
N PHE A 218 4.35 -7.22 14.75
CA PHE A 218 3.66 -8.31 15.41
C PHE A 218 3.13 -9.30 14.40
N ILE A 219 3.42 -10.60 14.58
CA ILE A 219 2.78 -11.68 13.84
C ILE A 219 1.66 -12.24 14.73
N PRO A 220 0.39 -12.04 14.37
CA PRO A 220 -0.72 -12.58 15.16
C PRO A 220 -0.65 -14.10 15.22
N LYS A 221 -1.09 -14.70 16.33
CA LYS A 221 -1.10 -16.16 16.56
C LYS A 221 -1.59 -16.97 15.35
N SER A 222 -2.70 -16.56 14.73
CA SER A 222 -3.31 -17.24 13.58
C SER A 222 -2.45 -17.21 12.29
N TYR A 223 -1.39 -16.41 12.26
CA TYR A 223 -0.45 -16.28 11.14
C TYR A 223 0.96 -16.78 11.46
N VAL A 224 1.25 -17.20 12.70
CA VAL A 224 2.59 -17.70 13.08
C VAL A 224 2.99 -18.91 12.22
N ASN A 225 2.13 -19.93 12.12
CA ASN A 225 2.42 -21.14 11.34
C ASN A 225 2.66 -20.83 9.85
N LYS A 226 1.98 -19.82 9.30
CA LYS A 226 2.16 -19.38 7.91
C LYS A 226 3.53 -18.73 7.67
N ASN A 227 4.19 -18.27 8.72
CA ASN A 227 5.45 -17.53 8.67
C ASN A 227 6.63 -18.29 9.28
N GLU A 228 6.43 -19.49 9.83
CA GLU A 228 7.40 -20.27 10.61
C GLU A 228 8.78 -20.36 9.94
N LYS A 229 8.80 -20.72 8.65
CA LYS A 229 10.04 -20.88 7.86
C LYS A 229 10.81 -19.57 7.62
N SER A 230 10.15 -18.43 7.81
CA SER A 230 10.68 -17.10 7.48
C SER A 230 11.01 -16.27 8.72
N ILE A 231 10.37 -16.52 9.87
CA ILE A 231 10.54 -15.75 11.10
C ILE A 231 12.02 -15.61 11.49
N LYS A 232 12.78 -16.71 11.59
CA LYS A 232 14.19 -16.61 12.00
C LYS A 232 15.08 -15.92 10.96
N LYS A 233 14.66 -15.87 9.69
CA LYS A 233 15.47 -15.33 8.58
C LYS A 233 15.48 -13.80 8.53
N VAL A 234 14.67 -13.14 9.36
CA VAL A 234 14.50 -11.68 9.35
C VAL A 234 15.49 -10.96 10.29
N LEU A 235 16.12 -11.69 11.22
CA LEU A 235 17.04 -11.12 12.20
C LEU A 235 18.19 -10.39 11.51
N ASN A 236 18.54 -9.23 12.05
CA ASN A 236 19.64 -8.38 11.61
C ASN A 236 19.57 -7.87 10.16
N LYS A 237 18.44 -8.01 9.48
CA LYS A 237 18.25 -7.49 8.12
C LYS A 237 17.56 -6.14 8.15
N LYS A 238 18.05 -5.22 7.30
CA LYS A 238 17.30 -4.00 6.96
C LYS A 238 16.12 -4.38 6.07
N PHE A 239 15.01 -3.67 6.21
CA PHE A 239 13.80 -3.97 5.44
C PHE A 239 12.94 -2.74 5.20
N PHE A 240 12.10 -2.82 4.18
CA PHE A 240 10.84 -2.09 4.07
C PHE A 240 9.66 -2.98 4.47
N CYS A 241 8.72 -2.42 5.24
CA CYS A 241 7.51 -3.11 5.69
C CYS A 241 6.26 -2.31 5.33
N TYR A 242 5.41 -2.82 4.44
CA TYR A 242 4.12 -2.19 4.12
C TYR A 242 3.00 -2.77 4.99
N ALA A 243 2.46 -1.93 5.88
CA ALA A 243 1.42 -2.34 6.82
C ALA A 243 0.67 -1.12 7.41
N VAL A 244 -0.32 -1.39 8.27
CA VAL A 244 -1.00 -0.38 9.06
C VAL A 244 -0.23 -0.14 10.35
N ALA A 245 0.24 1.09 10.54
CA ALA A 245 0.76 1.57 11.80
C ALA A 245 -0.40 1.88 12.76
N GLU A 246 -0.30 1.45 14.01
CA GLU A 246 -1.28 1.76 15.03
C GLU A 246 -0.69 1.85 16.44
N LYS A 247 -1.40 2.59 17.31
CA LYS A 247 -1.19 2.59 18.75
C LYS A 247 -2.11 1.54 19.37
N SER A 248 -1.55 0.64 20.17
CA SER A 248 -2.25 -0.46 20.82
C SER A 248 -1.99 -0.40 22.32
N GLY A 249 -2.89 0.24 23.07
CA GLY A 249 -2.65 0.56 24.47
C GLY A 249 -1.40 1.46 24.62
N ASP A 250 -0.39 0.96 25.32
CA ASP A 250 0.83 1.69 25.66
C ASP A 250 1.98 1.52 24.67
N PHE A 251 1.79 0.76 23.58
CA PHE A 251 2.84 0.53 22.59
C PHE A 251 2.37 0.81 21.16
N PHE A 252 3.35 0.92 20.26
CA PHE A 252 3.15 1.16 18.84
C PHE A 252 3.53 -0.07 18.03
N LYS A 253 2.70 -0.42 17.04
CA LYS A 253 2.92 -1.62 16.24
C LYS A 253 2.44 -1.54 14.79
N MET A 254 2.89 -2.53 14.02
CA MET A 254 2.25 -2.99 12.78
C MET A 254 2.04 -4.50 12.83
N ASP A 255 0.92 -4.97 12.30
CA ASP A 255 0.67 -6.40 12.15
C ASP A 255 1.26 -6.93 10.83
N LEU A 256 1.95 -8.07 10.93
CA LEU A 256 2.54 -8.86 9.86
C LEU A 256 1.76 -10.16 9.68
N TYR A 257 0.97 -10.21 8.63
CA TYR A 257 0.24 -11.39 8.19
C TYR A 257 1.10 -12.28 7.29
N SER A 258 2.04 -11.70 6.53
CA SER A 258 2.97 -12.44 5.69
C SER A 258 4.33 -11.74 5.59
N ILE A 259 5.37 -12.35 6.19
CA ILE A 259 6.77 -11.90 6.06
C ILE A 259 7.19 -11.87 4.60
N GLU A 260 6.82 -12.89 3.82
CA GLU A 260 7.20 -13.00 2.41
C GLU A 260 6.75 -11.78 1.60
N HIS A 261 5.53 -11.31 1.86
CA HIS A 261 4.86 -10.29 1.07
C HIS A 261 4.97 -8.88 1.64
N GLN A 262 4.84 -8.72 2.95
CA GLN A 262 4.87 -7.41 3.61
C GLN A 262 6.28 -6.92 3.92
N LEU A 263 7.29 -7.80 3.97
CA LEU A 263 8.69 -7.39 4.16
C LEU A 263 9.49 -7.51 2.86
N LEU A 264 10.24 -6.46 2.53
CA LEU A 264 11.28 -6.49 1.52
C LEU A 264 12.62 -6.22 2.18
N PHE A 265 13.53 -7.20 2.15
CA PHE A 265 14.88 -7.02 2.69
C PHE A 265 15.70 -6.10 1.77
N LEU A 266 16.43 -5.18 2.41
CA LEU A 266 17.35 -4.26 1.78
C LEU A 266 18.76 -4.83 1.96
N ASP A 267 19.53 -4.81 0.87
CA ASP A 267 20.91 -5.28 0.84
C ASP A 267 21.84 -4.24 1.49
#